data_AF-A0A9Y4U296-F1
#
_entry.id   AF-A0A9Y4U296-F1
#
_cell.length_a   1.000
_cell.length_b   1.000
_cell.length_c   1.000
_cell.angle_alpha   90.00
_cell.angle_beta   90.00
_cell.angle_gamma   90.00
#
_symmetry.space_group_name_H-M   'P 1'
#
loop_
_entity.id
_entity.type
_entity.pdbx_description
1 polymer ?
#
loop_
_entity_poly.entity_id
_entity_poly.type
_entity_poly.pdbx_seq_one_letter_code
_entity_poly.pdbx_strand_id
1 'polypeptide(L)'
;MATPPKRPCSGPRSPPLDGSFSRRLKKISIEGNIAAGKSTFVRLLQAASDDWEVIPEPIAKWCNIQNDSDDVYQDLSSSQKSGGNLLQMLYDKPSRWSYTFQSYACLSRVRAQLQSPSAKLQQAENPVQFYERSVYSDRYVFASNLFECGNLTEAEFSVYQDWHTWLLNQFEPDITLDAIIYLRAPPQRCMQRLLHRGRDEEQGIPLEYLEQLHFKHESWLYHRNLR
;
A
#
# COMPACT_ATOMS: atom_id res chain seq x y z
N MET A 1 75.24 16.72 20.45
CA MET A 1 74.85 15.41 19.88
C MET A 1 74.02 14.70 20.95
N ALA A 2 72.82 14.15 20.78
CA ALA A 2 71.81 14.17 19.73
C ALA A 2 70.46 14.01 20.46
N THR A 3 69.43 14.74 20.05
CA THR A 3 68.06 14.66 20.60
C THR A 3 67.39 13.33 20.22
N PRO A 4 66.56 12.73 21.10
CA PRO A 4 65.86 11.49 20.76
C PRO A 4 64.72 11.74 19.75
N PRO A 5 64.33 10.73 18.95
CA PRO A 5 63.40 10.91 17.84
C PRO A 5 61.98 11.18 18.35
N LYS A 6 61.33 12.20 17.80
CA LYS A 6 59.91 12.49 18.03
C LYS A 6 59.06 11.35 17.46
N ARG A 7 58.22 10.74 18.29
CA ARG A 7 57.14 9.85 17.82
C ARG A 7 56.19 10.65 16.92
N PRO A 8 55.74 10.13 15.77
CA PRO A 8 54.71 10.80 15.01
C PRO A 8 53.39 10.64 15.75
N CYS A 9 52.79 11.75 16.18
CA CYS A 9 51.42 11.78 16.66
C CYS A 9 50.51 11.37 15.50
N SER A 10 49.93 10.17 15.58
CA SER A 10 48.80 9.79 14.76
C SER A 10 47.61 10.67 15.14
N GLY A 11 47.32 11.70 14.34
CA GLY A 11 46.07 12.44 14.44
C GLY A 11 44.87 11.50 14.31
N PRO A 12 43.69 11.88 14.82
CA PRO A 12 42.49 11.08 14.65
C PRO A 12 42.25 10.90 13.16
N ARG A 13 42.23 9.64 12.70
CA ARG A 13 41.85 9.30 11.33
C ARG A 13 40.47 9.93 11.11
N SER A 14 40.41 10.91 10.22
CA SER A 14 39.15 11.32 9.62
C SER A 14 38.45 10.04 9.12
N PRO A 15 37.15 9.85 9.40
CA PRO A 15 36.44 8.74 8.80
C PRO A 15 36.58 8.86 7.29
N PRO A 16 36.74 7.75 6.55
CA PRO A 16 36.72 7.83 5.11
C PRO A 16 35.43 8.53 4.72
N LEU A 17 35.55 9.58 3.91
CA LEU A 17 34.41 10.13 3.18
C LEU A 17 33.96 9.02 2.25
N ASP A 18 33.05 8.18 2.73
CA ASP A 18 32.36 7.22 1.90
C ASP A 18 31.50 8.03 0.93
N GLY A 19 32.06 8.25 -0.26
CA GLY A 19 31.37 8.85 -1.40
C GLY A 19 30.32 7.92 -2.00
N SER A 20 29.92 6.85 -1.29
CA SER A 20 28.70 6.13 -1.62
C SER A 20 27.52 7.05 -1.28
N PHE A 21 27.01 7.77 -2.27
CA PHE A 21 25.57 8.01 -2.29
C PHE A 21 24.94 6.62 -2.23
N SER A 22 24.58 6.17 -1.03
CA SER A 22 23.89 4.89 -0.87
C SER A 22 22.67 4.95 -1.80
N ARG A 23 22.61 3.98 -2.73
CA ARG A 23 21.51 3.86 -3.70
C ARG A 23 20.27 3.44 -2.94
N ARG A 24 19.65 4.40 -2.26
CA ARG A 24 18.47 4.15 -1.43
C ARG A 24 17.27 3.97 -2.35
N LEU A 25 16.61 2.83 -2.19
CA LEU A 25 15.31 2.56 -2.82
C LEU A 25 14.32 3.66 -2.45
N LYS A 26 13.74 4.31 -3.45
CA LYS A 26 12.66 5.28 -3.25
C LYS A 26 11.31 4.58 -3.31
N LYS A 27 10.46 4.83 -2.33
CA LYS A 27 9.13 4.23 -2.18
C LYS A 27 8.06 5.28 -2.47
N ILE A 28 7.24 5.06 -3.50
CA ILE A 28 6.24 6.05 -3.95
C ILE A 28 4.86 5.38 -4.01
N SER A 29 3.85 5.95 -3.36
CA SER A 29 2.47 5.47 -3.53
C SER A 29 1.75 6.23 -4.63
N ILE A 30 0.99 5.51 -5.45
CA ILE A 30 0.04 6.06 -6.41
C ILE A 30 -1.36 5.98 -5.80
N GLU A 31 -1.90 7.14 -5.44
CA GLU A 31 -3.20 7.27 -4.77
C GLU A 31 -4.27 7.78 -5.73
N GLY A 32 -5.53 7.47 -5.41
CA GLY A 32 -6.66 7.96 -6.16
C GLY A 32 -7.90 7.08 -6.04
N ASN A 33 -9.02 7.67 -6.46
CA ASN A 33 -10.34 7.05 -6.37
C ASN A 33 -10.43 5.72 -7.15
N ILE A 34 -11.48 4.94 -6.91
CA ILE A 34 -11.81 3.74 -7.69
C ILE A 34 -11.92 4.15 -9.17
N ALA A 35 -11.33 3.35 -10.06
CA ALA A 35 -11.28 3.62 -11.50
C ALA A 35 -10.65 4.98 -11.92
N ALA A 36 -9.88 5.64 -11.05
CA ALA A 36 -9.14 6.87 -11.41
C ALA A 36 -8.03 6.65 -12.45
N GLY A 37 -7.63 5.40 -12.72
CA GLY A 37 -6.61 5.04 -13.71
C GLY A 37 -5.25 4.61 -13.14
N LYS A 38 -5.19 4.30 -11.83
CA LYS A 38 -3.95 3.87 -11.13
C LYS A 38 -3.21 2.73 -11.85
N SER A 39 -3.89 1.61 -12.07
CA SER A 39 -3.29 0.43 -12.71
C SER A 39 -2.80 0.72 -14.14
N THR A 40 -3.49 1.60 -14.87
CA THR A 40 -3.02 2.06 -16.19
C THR A 40 -1.76 2.91 -16.06
N PHE A 41 -1.74 3.84 -15.11
CA PHE A 41 -0.62 4.73 -14.88
C PHE A 41 0.65 3.99 -14.44
N VAL A 42 0.54 3.04 -13.50
CA VAL A 42 1.72 2.28 -13.05
C VAL A 42 2.30 1.38 -14.13
N ARG A 43 1.48 0.82 -15.03
CA ARG A 43 1.98 0.07 -16.19
C ARG A 43 2.82 0.96 -17.12
N LEU A 44 2.41 2.22 -17.30
CA LEU A 44 3.19 3.19 -18.06
C LEU A 44 4.51 3.55 -17.36
N LEU A 45 4.49 3.70 -16.02
CA LEU A 45 5.72 3.91 -15.26
C LEU A 45 6.68 2.72 -15.40
N GLN A 46 6.20 1.50 -15.25
CA GLN A 46 7.02 0.30 -15.37
C GLN A 46 7.65 0.14 -16.77
N ALA A 47 6.96 0.60 -17.82
CA ALA A 47 7.49 0.61 -19.17
C ALA A 47 8.48 1.77 -19.44
N ALA A 48 8.48 2.81 -18.61
CA ALA A 48 9.28 4.02 -18.84
C ALA A 48 10.74 3.89 -18.37
N SER A 49 11.03 2.98 -17.44
CA SER A 49 12.38 2.78 -16.90
C SER A 49 12.58 1.36 -16.39
N ASP A 50 13.75 0.79 -16.69
CA ASP A 50 14.18 -0.49 -16.12
C ASP A 50 14.61 -0.38 -14.65
N ASP A 51 14.84 0.82 -14.14
CA ASP A 51 15.16 1.03 -12.73
C ASP A 51 13.92 1.05 -11.83
N TRP A 52 12.72 0.85 -12.40
CA TRP A 52 11.45 1.02 -11.68
C TRP A 52 10.68 -0.31 -11.57
N GLU A 53 10.14 -0.55 -10.37
CA GLU A 53 9.31 -1.71 -10.06
C GLU A 53 7.95 -1.26 -9.53
N VAL A 54 6.91 -2.03 -9.83
CA VAL A 54 5.53 -1.75 -9.40
C VAL A 54 5.02 -2.91 -8.58
N ILE A 55 4.47 -2.59 -7.41
CA ILE A 55 3.71 -3.50 -6.56
C ILE A 55 2.22 -3.13 -6.72
N PRO A 56 1.44 -3.92 -7.50
CA PRO A 56 0.03 -3.63 -7.73
C PRO A 56 -0.82 -3.96 -6.50
N GLU A 57 -2.07 -3.48 -6.48
CA GLU A 57 -3.02 -3.88 -5.45
C GLU A 57 -3.35 -5.38 -5.57
N PRO A 58 -3.38 -6.14 -4.45
CA PRO A 58 -3.62 -7.57 -4.47
C PRO A 58 -5.10 -7.94 -4.67
N ILE A 59 -5.78 -7.29 -5.62
CA ILE A 59 -7.22 -7.47 -5.89
C ILE A 59 -7.56 -8.93 -6.18
N ALA A 60 -6.70 -9.64 -6.92
CA ALA A 60 -6.92 -11.07 -7.21
C ALA A 60 -6.97 -11.93 -5.93
N LYS A 61 -6.16 -11.60 -4.91
CA LYS A 61 -6.19 -12.27 -3.60
C LYS A 61 -7.47 -11.95 -2.83
N TRP A 62 -8.03 -10.76 -3.02
CA TRP A 62 -9.30 -10.36 -2.39
C TRP A 62 -10.51 -11.00 -3.07
N CYS A 63 -10.45 -11.21 -4.38
CA CYS A 63 -11.51 -11.88 -5.14
C CYS A 63 -11.51 -13.41 -4.97
N ASN A 64 -10.39 -14.00 -4.57
CA ASN A 64 -10.29 -15.43 -4.31
C ASN A 64 -9.36 -15.68 -3.11
N ILE A 65 -9.96 -15.75 -1.92
CA ILE A 65 -9.21 -16.06 -0.71
C ILE A 65 -8.75 -17.53 -0.79
N GLN A 66 -7.45 -17.72 -0.69
CA GLN A 66 -6.83 -19.03 -0.50
C GLN A 66 -6.02 -19.00 0.79
N ASN A 67 -6.02 -20.11 1.51
CA ASN A 67 -5.05 -20.32 2.58
C ASN A 67 -3.72 -20.67 1.91
N ASP A 68 -2.74 -19.77 1.95
CA ASP A 68 -1.35 -20.13 1.66
C ASP A 68 -0.94 -21.17 2.71
N SER A 69 -0.85 -22.43 2.28
CA SER A 69 -0.55 -23.57 3.14
C SER A 69 0.94 -23.61 3.48
N ASP A 70 1.39 -22.70 4.33
CA ASP A 70 2.65 -22.84 5.08
C ASP A 70 2.41 -23.41 6.49
N ASP A 71 1.18 -23.83 6.79
CA ASP A 71 0.84 -24.51 8.05
C ASP A 71 1.46 -25.92 8.07
N VAL A 72 2.35 -26.14 9.05
CA VAL A 72 3.02 -27.40 9.42
C VAL A 72 2.03 -28.52 9.79
N TYR A 73 0.74 -28.21 9.92
CA TYR A 73 -0.33 -29.16 10.23
C TYR A 73 -1.30 -29.27 9.05
N GLN A 74 -0.85 -29.89 7.97
CA GLN A 74 -1.73 -30.21 6.84
C GLN A 74 -2.53 -31.50 7.16
N ASP A 75 -3.81 -31.34 7.45
CA ASP A 75 -4.77 -32.46 7.44
C ASP A 75 -4.99 -32.86 5.97
N LEU A 76 -4.49 -34.03 5.59
CA LEU A 76 -4.43 -34.59 4.22
C LEU A 76 -5.81 -34.91 3.61
N SER A 77 -6.91 -34.41 4.19
CA SER A 77 -8.27 -34.89 3.90
C SER A 77 -9.27 -33.85 3.38
N SER A 78 -8.90 -32.56 3.22
CA SER A 78 -9.85 -31.54 2.77
C SER A 78 -9.45 -30.88 1.45
N SER A 79 -10.32 -31.02 0.44
CA SER A 79 -10.33 -30.18 -0.76
C SER A 79 -10.22 -28.71 -0.33
N GLN A 80 -9.22 -27.96 -0.79
CA GLN A 80 -9.12 -26.53 -0.53
C GLN A 80 -10.43 -25.85 -0.94
N LYS A 81 -11.29 -25.52 0.03
CA LYS A 81 -12.49 -24.73 -0.21
C LYS A 81 -12.02 -23.29 -0.44
N SER A 82 -12.33 -22.72 -1.60
CA SER A 82 -12.11 -21.29 -1.85
C SER A 82 -12.76 -20.51 -0.70
N GLY A 83 -12.00 -19.62 -0.07
CA GLY A 83 -12.48 -18.79 1.04
C GLY A 83 -13.47 -17.70 0.61
N GLY A 84 -13.86 -17.69 -0.67
CA GLY A 84 -14.83 -16.77 -1.25
C GLY A 84 -14.21 -15.51 -1.85
N ASN A 85 -15.08 -14.66 -2.40
CA ASN A 85 -14.73 -13.37 -2.97
C ASN A 85 -15.03 -12.27 -1.94
N LEU A 86 -14.01 -11.83 -1.20
CA LEU A 86 -14.17 -10.86 -0.12
C LEU A 86 -14.57 -9.47 -0.64
N LEU A 87 -14.14 -9.13 -1.86
CA LEU A 87 -14.50 -7.87 -2.50
C LEU A 87 -16.00 -7.84 -2.83
N GLN A 88 -16.53 -8.93 -3.39
CA GLN A 88 -17.97 -9.09 -3.61
C GLN A 88 -18.73 -9.05 -2.28
N MET A 89 -18.25 -9.80 -1.28
CA MET A 89 -18.89 -9.83 0.05
C MET A 89 -18.93 -8.45 0.71
N LEU A 90 -17.89 -7.64 0.55
CA LEU A 90 -17.88 -6.24 0.97
C LEU A 90 -19.01 -5.45 0.31
N TYR A 91 -19.12 -5.50 -1.02
CA TYR A 91 -20.12 -4.69 -1.73
C TYR A 91 -21.55 -5.21 -1.54
N ASP A 92 -21.75 -6.51 -1.35
CA ASP A 92 -23.07 -7.12 -1.10
C ASP A 92 -23.60 -6.80 0.30
N LYS A 93 -22.75 -6.86 1.33
CA LYS A 93 -23.14 -6.58 2.72
C LYS A 93 -22.04 -5.85 3.48
N PRO A 94 -21.86 -4.53 3.22
CA PRO A 94 -20.77 -3.76 3.79
C PRO A 94 -20.79 -3.77 5.32
N SER A 95 -21.96 -3.67 5.95
CA SER A 95 -22.10 -3.69 7.42
C SER A 95 -21.64 -4.99 8.09
N ARG A 96 -21.50 -6.09 7.35
CA ARG A 96 -20.97 -7.35 7.87
C ARG A 96 -19.50 -7.56 7.51
N TRP A 97 -19.08 -7.14 6.32
CA TRP A 97 -17.80 -7.54 5.74
C TRP A 97 -16.77 -6.42 5.66
N SER A 98 -17.12 -5.18 6.00
CA SER A 98 -16.18 -4.05 6.01
C SER A 98 -14.98 -4.31 6.91
N TYR A 99 -15.19 -4.72 8.16
CA TYR A 99 -14.08 -4.95 9.08
C TYR A 99 -13.14 -6.06 8.59
N THR A 100 -13.71 -7.19 8.14
CA THR A 100 -12.94 -8.31 7.59
C THR A 100 -12.17 -7.91 6.33
N PHE A 101 -12.82 -7.21 5.40
CA PHE A 101 -12.18 -6.76 4.17
C PHE A 101 -11.06 -5.77 4.43
N GLN A 102 -11.30 -4.71 5.21
CA GLN A 102 -10.28 -3.69 5.49
C GLN A 102 -9.07 -4.31 6.21
N SER A 103 -9.30 -5.23 7.14
CA SER A 103 -8.22 -5.94 7.83
C SER A 103 -7.38 -6.79 6.87
N TYR A 104 -8.03 -7.57 5.99
CA TYR A 104 -7.31 -8.40 5.03
C TYR A 104 -6.61 -7.58 3.93
N ALA A 105 -7.26 -6.52 3.44
CA ALA A 105 -6.70 -5.61 2.45
C ALA A 105 -5.40 -4.97 2.94
N CYS A 106 -5.43 -4.36 4.12
CA CYS A 106 -4.25 -3.75 4.73
C CYS A 106 -3.16 -4.79 5.04
N LEU A 107 -3.51 -5.95 5.61
CA LEU A 107 -2.53 -7.01 5.89
C LEU A 107 -1.84 -7.51 4.61
N SER A 108 -2.63 -7.79 3.57
CA SER A 108 -2.10 -8.26 2.28
C SER A 108 -1.20 -7.22 1.62
N ARG A 109 -1.52 -5.92 1.79
CA ARG A 109 -0.70 -4.80 1.31
C ARG A 109 0.62 -4.72 2.07
N VAL A 110 0.59 -4.76 3.40
CA VAL A 110 1.83 -4.76 4.21
C VAL A 110 2.71 -5.94 3.84
N ARG A 111 2.15 -7.15 3.71
CA ARG A 111 2.91 -8.32 3.25
C ARG A 111 3.58 -8.09 1.89
N ALA A 112 2.87 -7.49 0.93
CA ALA A 112 3.44 -7.17 -0.38
C ALA A 112 4.53 -6.07 -0.30
N GLN A 113 4.38 -5.09 0.58
CA GLN A 113 5.37 -4.02 0.79
C GLN A 113 6.64 -4.52 1.50
N LEU A 114 6.52 -5.52 2.37
CA LEU A 114 7.65 -6.12 3.09
C LEU A 114 8.41 -7.17 2.25
N GLN A 115 7.90 -7.55 1.08
CA GLN A 115 8.64 -8.44 0.18
C GLN A 115 9.92 -7.76 -0.30
N SER A 116 11.01 -8.51 -0.34
CA SER A 116 12.28 -7.99 -0.83
C SER A 116 12.13 -7.53 -2.29
N PRO A 117 12.69 -6.36 -2.66
CA PRO A 117 12.68 -5.91 -4.04
C PRO A 117 13.31 -6.93 -4.98
N SER A 118 12.89 -6.93 -6.25
CA SER A 118 13.47 -7.82 -7.25
C SER A 118 14.98 -7.63 -7.39
N ALA A 119 15.71 -8.69 -7.79
CA ALA A 119 17.15 -8.59 -8.05
C ALA A 119 17.49 -7.49 -9.08
N LYS A 120 16.58 -7.25 -10.04
CA LYS A 120 16.67 -6.16 -11.01
C LYS A 120 16.67 -4.80 -10.30
N LEU A 121 15.72 -4.55 -9.40
CA LEU A 121 15.63 -3.30 -8.68
C LEU A 121 16.80 -3.08 -7.71
N GLN A 122 17.31 -4.15 -7.10
CA GLN A 122 18.48 -4.07 -6.21
C GLN A 122 19.76 -3.65 -6.93
N GLN A 123 19.88 -3.93 -8.23
CA GLN A 123 21.05 -3.61 -9.04
C GLN A 123 20.90 -2.31 -9.83
N ALA A 124 19.72 -1.71 -9.83
CA ALA A 124 19.39 -0.47 -10.54
C ALA A 124 20.25 0.72 -10.08
N GLU A 125 20.48 1.67 -10.98
CA GLU A 125 21.23 2.89 -10.65
C GLU A 125 20.38 3.84 -9.82
N ASN A 126 19.11 4.01 -10.20
CA ASN A 126 18.14 4.88 -9.54
C ASN A 126 16.85 4.13 -9.16
N PRO A 127 16.93 3.21 -8.17
CA PRO A 127 15.82 2.31 -7.85
C PRO A 127 14.59 3.06 -7.30
N VAL A 128 13.43 2.84 -7.93
CA VAL A 128 12.12 3.32 -7.45
C VAL A 128 11.12 2.18 -7.41
N GLN A 129 10.47 1.99 -6.26
CA GLN A 129 9.35 1.08 -6.09
C GLN A 129 8.05 1.90 -5.97
N PHE A 130 7.13 1.65 -6.89
CA PHE A 130 5.80 2.24 -6.89
C PHE A 130 4.79 1.26 -6.30
N TYR A 131 3.90 1.76 -5.45
CA TYR A 131 2.79 0.98 -4.90
C TYR A 131 1.48 1.52 -5.46
N GLU A 132 0.60 0.65 -5.94
CA GLU A 132 -0.80 1.03 -6.15
C GLU A 132 -1.49 1.11 -4.77
N ARG A 133 -1.73 2.34 -4.30
CA ARG A 133 -2.20 2.67 -2.94
C ARG A 133 -1.23 2.31 -1.81
N SER A 134 -1.54 2.81 -0.62
CA SER A 134 -0.78 2.62 0.61
C SER A 134 -1.66 2.20 1.78
N VAL A 135 -1.02 1.71 2.84
CA VAL A 135 -1.65 1.45 4.15
C VAL A 135 -2.37 2.68 4.70
N TYR A 136 -1.83 3.87 4.42
CA TYR A 136 -2.47 5.13 4.81
C TYR A 136 -3.83 5.30 4.14
N SER A 137 -3.94 4.99 2.83
CA SER A 137 -5.22 5.08 2.13
C SER A 137 -6.24 4.05 2.65
N ASP A 138 -5.80 2.85 3.04
CA ASP A 138 -6.67 1.83 3.62
C ASP A 138 -7.35 2.37 4.90
N ARG A 139 -6.61 3.07 5.78
CA ARG A 139 -7.17 3.69 7.00
C ARG A 139 -7.91 5.01 6.75
N TYR A 140 -7.23 6.01 6.19
CA TYR A 140 -7.71 7.40 6.17
C TYR A 140 -8.73 7.67 5.06
N VAL A 141 -8.82 6.80 4.06
CA VAL A 141 -9.82 6.88 3.01
C VAL A 141 -10.87 5.79 3.22
N PHE A 142 -10.51 4.51 3.05
CA PHE A 142 -11.50 3.44 2.94
C PHE A 142 -12.15 3.08 4.27
N ALA A 143 -11.36 2.72 5.29
CA ALA A 143 -11.89 2.36 6.61
C ALA A 143 -12.62 3.55 7.27
N SER A 144 -12.05 4.76 7.21
CA SER A 144 -12.71 5.97 7.71
C SER A 144 -14.05 6.23 7.01
N ASN A 145 -14.13 6.08 5.68
CA ASN A 145 -15.39 6.24 4.95
C ASN A 145 -16.42 5.19 5.34
N LEU A 146 -16.00 3.93 5.48
CA LEU A 146 -16.90 2.84 5.89
C LEU A 146 -17.45 3.05 7.30
N PHE A 147 -16.64 3.58 8.21
CA PHE A 147 -17.09 3.99 9.54
C PHE A 147 -18.11 5.12 9.48
N GLU A 148 -17.83 6.20 8.74
CA GLU A 148 -18.76 7.34 8.59
C GLU A 148 -20.08 6.97 7.91
N CYS A 149 -20.07 5.95 7.05
CA CYS A 149 -21.26 5.40 6.43
C CYS A 149 -22.02 4.40 7.32
N GLY A 150 -21.57 4.15 8.55
CA GLY A 150 -22.19 3.20 9.48
C GLY A 150 -21.95 1.72 9.14
N ASN A 151 -20.96 1.41 8.28
CA ASN A 151 -20.60 0.05 7.90
C ASN A 151 -19.49 -0.57 8.78
N LEU A 152 -18.92 0.23 9.69
CA LEU A 152 -18.11 -0.24 10.80
C LEU A 152 -18.72 0.31 12.08
N THR A 153 -18.84 -0.53 13.10
CA THR A 153 -19.20 -0.09 14.45
C THR A 153 -18.05 0.68 15.10
N GLU A 154 -18.34 1.42 16.16
CA GLU A 154 -17.29 2.12 16.95
C GLU A 154 -16.24 1.14 17.49
N ALA A 155 -16.67 -0.05 17.93
CA ALA A 155 -15.76 -1.08 18.42
C ALA A 155 -14.85 -1.61 17.29
N GLU A 156 -15.42 -1.95 16.14
CA GLU A 156 -14.65 -2.42 14.98
C GLU A 156 -13.67 -1.36 14.48
N PHE A 157 -14.09 -0.10 14.40
CA PHE A 157 -13.22 0.98 13.96
C PHE A 157 -12.12 1.28 14.98
N SER A 158 -12.41 1.22 16.28
CA SER A 158 -11.40 1.39 17.33
C SER A 158 -10.35 0.28 17.29
N VAL A 159 -10.79 -0.98 17.19
CA VAL A 159 -9.87 -2.13 17.05
C VAL A 159 -9.05 -2.01 15.76
N TYR A 160 -9.68 -1.63 14.65
CA TYR A 160 -8.99 -1.42 13.37
C TYR A 160 -7.86 -0.40 13.49
N GLN A 161 -8.15 0.75 14.12
CA GLN A 161 -7.18 1.81 14.31
C GLN A 161 -6.04 1.41 15.23
N ASP A 162 -6.32 0.65 16.28
CA ASP A 162 -5.32 0.18 17.24
C ASP A 162 -4.32 -0.76 16.56
N TRP A 163 -4.78 -1.84 15.94
CA TRP A 163 -3.86 -2.78 15.29
C TRP A 163 -3.17 -2.15 14.08
N HIS A 164 -3.83 -1.25 13.34
CA HIS A 164 -3.19 -0.54 12.23
C HIS A 164 -2.05 0.35 12.74
N THR A 165 -2.25 1.07 13.85
CA THR A 165 -1.19 1.91 14.44
C THR A 165 -0.05 1.05 14.95
N TRP A 166 -0.35 -0.04 15.64
CA TRP A 166 0.66 -1.01 16.07
C TRP A 166 1.46 -1.55 14.89
N LEU A 167 0.78 -1.97 13.82
CA LEU A 167 1.42 -2.51 12.61
C LEU A 167 2.34 -1.48 11.95
N LEU A 168 1.91 -0.23 11.83
CA LEU A 168 2.77 0.83 11.28
C LEU A 168 4.03 1.02 12.11
N ASN A 169 3.90 1.08 13.43
CA ASN A 169 5.03 1.29 14.34
C ASN A 169 6.03 0.12 14.31
N GLN A 170 5.57 -1.11 14.10
CA GLN A 170 6.47 -2.28 14.01
C GLN A 170 7.28 -2.29 12.70
N PHE A 171 6.72 -1.79 11.60
CA PHE A 171 7.30 -1.89 10.26
C PHE A 171 7.73 -0.54 9.67
N GLU A 172 7.84 0.49 10.50
CA GLU A 172 8.01 1.89 10.11
C GLU A 172 9.19 2.18 9.15
N PRO A 173 10.39 1.55 9.20
CA PRO A 173 11.40 1.81 8.16
C PRO A 173 11.02 1.20 6.80
N ASP A 174 10.34 0.07 6.80
CA ASP A 174 10.10 -0.74 5.60
C ASP A 174 8.88 -0.26 4.80
N ILE A 175 7.86 0.28 5.46
CA ILE A 175 6.62 0.76 4.81
C ILE A 175 6.56 2.27 4.59
N THR A 176 7.47 3.05 5.19
CA THR A 176 7.50 4.51 5.01
C THR A 176 7.66 4.90 3.55
N LEU A 177 6.85 5.84 3.09
CA LEU A 177 6.88 6.37 1.73
C LEU A 177 7.72 7.64 1.65
N ASP A 178 8.42 7.80 0.53
CA ASP A 178 9.18 9.00 0.20
C ASP A 178 8.34 10.04 -0.52
N ALA A 179 7.33 9.59 -1.28
CA ALA A 179 6.41 10.46 -1.98
C ALA A 179 5.05 9.79 -2.24
N ILE A 180 4.06 10.63 -2.53
CA ILE A 180 2.73 10.23 -2.96
C ILE A 180 2.40 10.96 -4.26
N ILE A 181 1.93 10.22 -5.26
CA ILE A 181 1.39 10.74 -6.51
C ILE A 181 -0.12 10.56 -6.46
N TYR A 182 -0.85 11.66 -6.43
CA TYR A 182 -2.32 11.64 -6.41
C TYR A 182 -2.90 11.79 -7.82
N LEU A 183 -3.51 10.72 -8.34
CA LEU A 183 -4.26 10.73 -9.59
C LEU A 183 -5.68 11.27 -9.34
N ARG A 184 -5.78 12.60 -9.35
CA ARG A 184 -7.03 13.32 -9.13
C ARG A 184 -7.93 13.26 -10.36
N ALA A 185 -9.11 12.65 -10.21
CA ALA A 185 -10.15 12.60 -11.24
C ALA A 185 -11.54 12.84 -10.62
N PRO A 186 -12.45 13.57 -11.30
CA PRO A 186 -13.81 13.77 -10.81
C PRO A 186 -14.57 12.45 -10.62
N PRO A 187 -15.47 12.33 -9.63
CA PRO A 187 -16.29 11.14 -9.39
C PRO A 187 -17.04 10.65 -10.63
N GLN A 188 -17.56 11.56 -11.44
CA GLN A 188 -18.31 11.23 -12.66
C GLN A 188 -17.41 10.56 -13.72
N ARG A 189 -16.15 11.01 -13.83
CA ARG A 189 -15.15 10.37 -14.69
C ARG A 189 -14.74 8.99 -14.16
N CYS A 190 -14.63 8.86 -12.85
CA CYS A 190 -14.37 7.58 -12.19
C CYS A 190 -15.50 6.59 -12.45
N MET A 191 -16.77 7.03 -12.32
CA MET A 191 -17.95 6.21 -12.61
C MET A 191 -17.97 5.72 -14.06
N GLN A 192 -17.74 6.62 -15.03
CA GLN A 192 -17.66 6.24 -16.44
C GLN A 192 -16.60 5.15 -16.70
N ARG A 193 -15.42 5.28 -16.07
CA ARG A 193 -14.33 4.31 -16.20
C ARG A 193 -14.63 3.00 -15.46
N LEU A 194 -15.32 3.06 -14.33
CA LEU A 194 -15.75 1.91 -13.55
C LEU A 194 -16.71 1.05 -14.37
N LEU A 195 -17.75 1.67 -14.94
CA LEU A 195 -18.70 1.01 -15.83
C LEU A 195 -18.01 0.43 -17.07
N HIS A 196 -17.10 1.19 -17.68
CA HIS A 196 -16.34 0.71 -18.85
C HIS A 196 -15.42 -0.48 -18.53
N ARG A 197 -14.82 -0.53 -17.34
CA ARG A 197 -13.97 -1.65 -16.91
C ARG A 197 -14.77 -2.94 -16.70
N GLY A 198 -16.06 -2.83 -16.36
CA GLY A 198 -16.97 -3.98 -16.34
C GLY A 198 -16.61 -5.05 -15.30
N ARG A 199 -16.04 -4.67 -14.14
CA ARG A 199 -15.78 -5.63 -13.05
C ARG A 199 -17.11 -5.96 -12.36
N ASP A 200 -17.43 -7.24 -12.23
CA ASP A 200 -18.71 -7.73 -11.70
C ASP A 200 -18.97 -7.24 -10.27
N GLU A 201 -17.95 -7.30 -9.41
CA GLU A 201 -18.07 -6.91 -8.00
C GLU A 201 -18.38 -5.41 -7.79
N GLU A 202 -18.13 -4.58 -8.81
CA GLU A 202 -18.22 -3.12 -8.71
C GLU A 202 -19.45 -2.53 -9.40
N GLN A 203 -20.23 -3.32 -10.15
CA GLN A 203 -21.38 -2.81 -10.93
C GLN A 203 -22.45 -2.12 -10.06
N GLY A 204 -22.54 -2.47 -8.78
CA GLY A 204 -23.50 -1.90 -7.83
C GLY A 204 -23.02 -0.63 -7.11
N ILE A 205 -21.82 -0.13 -7.38
CA ILE A 205 -21.27 1.01 -6.65
C ILE A 205 -21.99 2.30 -7.07
N PRO A 206 -22.63 3.04 -6.14
CA PRO A 206 -23.32 4.28 -6.45
C PRO A 206 -22.34 5.45 -6.64
N LEU A 207 -22.76 6.50 -7.36
CA LEU A 207 -21.93 7.69 -7.59
C LEU A 207 -21.57 8.40 -6.28
N GLU A 208 -22.54 8.45 -5.37
CA GLU A 208 -22.42 9.05 -4.05
C GLU A 208 -21.26 8.44 -3.26
N TYR A 209 -21.04 7.12 -3.37
CA TYR A 209 -19.90 6.47 -2.73
C TYR A 209 -18.56 6.96 -3.32
N LEU A 210 -18.48 7.14 -4.65
CA LEU A 210 -17.29 7.70 -5.28
C LEU A 210 -17.07 9.17 -4.91
N GLU A 211 -18.13 9.94 -4.70
CA GLU A 211 -18.05 11.34 -4.24
C GLU A 211 -17.49 11.43 -2.81
N GLN A 212 -17.95 10.56 -1.91
CA GLN A 212 -17.43 10.48 -0.54
C GLN A 212 -15.94 10.10 -0.53
N LEU A 213 -15.55 9.07 -1.30
CA LEU A 213 -14.14 8.68 -1.43
C LEU A 213 -13.31 9.82 -2.04
N HIS A 214 -13.85 10.56 -3.00
CA HIS A 214 -13.15 11.72 -3.57
C HIS A 214 -12.90 12.78 -2.50
N PHE A 215 -13.91 13.16 -1.71
CA PHE A 215 -13.76 14.11 -0.63
C PHE A 215 -12.68 13.69 0.40
N LYS A 216 -12.59 12.39 0.71
CA LYS A 216 -11.52 11.84 1.57
C LYS A 216 -10.13 12.04 0.98
N HIS A 217 -9.94 11.72 -0.31
CA HIS A 217 -8.65 11.95 -0.98
C HIS A 217 -8.29 13.44 -1.05
N GLU A 218 -9.26 14.30 -1.36
CA GLU A 218 -9.06 15.76 -1.39
C GLU A 218 -8.65 16.29 -0.01
N SER A 219 -9.34 15.86 1.04
CA SER A 219 -9.04 16.26 2.42
C SER A 219 -7.65 15.80 2.85
N TRP A 220 -7.23 14.60 2.42
CA TRP A 220 -5.96 13.99 2.81
C TRP A 220 -4.79 14.58 2.05
N LEU A 221 -4.85 14.53 0.72
CA LEU A 221 -3.69 14.75 -0.15
C LEU A 221 -3.60 16.17 -0.71
N TYR A 222 -4.74 16.87 -0.84
CA TYR A 222 -4.78 18.21 -1.42
C TYR A 222 -4.87 19.28 -0.34
N HIS A 223 -5.90 19.23 0.51
CA HIS A 223 -6.09 20.22 1.56
C HIS A 223 -5.23 19.96 2.82
N ARG A 224 -4.83 18.71 3.06
CA ARG A 224 -4.06 18.27 4.25
C ARG A 224 -4.77 18.60 5.56
N ASN A 225 -6.09 18.43 5.57
CA ASN A 225 -6.96 18.75 6.71
C ASN A 225 -7.29 17.52 7.57
N LEU A 226 -6.97 16.32 7.10
CA LEU A 226 -7.04 15.11 7.92
C LEU A 226 -5.90 15.16 8.94
N ARG A 227 -6.26 15.45 10.20
CA ARG A 227 -5.37 15.35 11.36
C ARG A 227 -5.26 13.91 11.84
#